data_AF-A0A7Y6E338-F1
#
_entry.id   AF-A0A7Y6E338-F1
#
_cell.length_a   1.000
_cell.length_b   1.000
_cell.length_c   1.000
_cell.angle_alpha   90.00
_cell.angle_beta   90.00
_cell.angle_gamma   90.00
#
_symmetry.space_group_name_H-M   'P 1'
#
loop_
_entity.id
_entity.type
_entity.pdbx_description
1 polymer ?
#
loop_
_entity_poly.entity_id
_entity_poly.type
_entity_poly.pdbx_seq_one_letter_code
_entity_poly.pdbx_strand_id
1 'polypeptide(L)'
;MNRIRLILHRIFRRPAVTGPYRLYIRRTPTGAMLDVEHYLTAVIQTLADNSDLLDLLMEIEEDRRNARAHKHDGWEPEELLVEKLCTALGYELPLYGDAVTRLADRLRAVAPAPAAVIPAQRREGGAAA
;
A
#
# COMPACT_ATOMS: atom_id res chain seq x y z
N MET A 1 -17.99 -11.67 -3.36
CA MET A 1 -16.98 -10.86 -4.09
C MET A 1 -16.10 -11.81 -4.90
N ASN A 2 -16.14 -11.66 -6.22
CA ASN A 2 -15.87 -12.73 -7.21
C ASN A 2 -14.42 -13.24 -7.26
N ARG A 3 -14.22 -14.53 -6.89
CA ARG A 3 -12.97 -15.29 -7.14
C ARG A 3 -12.53 -15.22 -8.62
N ILE A 4 -13.49 -15.18 -9.54
CA ILE A 4 -13.27 -15.04 -10.98
C ILE A 4 -12.57 -13.71 -11.31
N ARG A 5 -12.94 -12.61 -10.63
CA ARG A 5 -12.35 -11.29 -10.87
C ARG A 5 -10.91 -11.23 -10.37
N LEU A 6 -10.62 -11.86 -9.23
CA LEU A 6 -9.25 -12.04 -8.71
C LEU A 6 -8.38 -12.90 -9.64
N ILE A 7 -8.92 -14.00 -10.17
CA ILE A 7 -8.19 -14.87 -11.10
C ILE A 7 -7.91 -14.13 -12.41
N LEU A 8 -8.90 -13.41 -12.97
CA LEU A 8 -8.70 -12.61 -14.18
C LEU A 8 -7.71 -11.47 -13.95
N HIS A 9 -7.77 -10.76 -12.82
CA HIS A 9 -6.76 -9.73 -12.48
C HIS A 9 -5.34 -10.31 -12.41
N ARG A 10 -5.20 -11.53 -11.87
CA ARG A 10 -3.91 -12.23 -11.71
C ARG A 10 -3.39 -12.87 -13.00
N ILE A 11 -4.23 -13.02 -14.02
CA ILE A 11 -3.84 -13.49 -15.35
C ILE A 11 -3.41 -12.30 -16.23
N PHE A 12 -4.08 -11.14 -16.11
CA PHE A 12 -3.75 -9.95 -16.89
C PHE A 12 -2.62 -9.10 -16.27
N ARG A 13 -2.39 -9.20 -14.97
CA ARG A 13 -1.18 -8.67 -14.32
C ARG A 13 -0.26 -9.84 -14.04
N ARG A 14 1.05 -9.68 -14.29
CA ARG A 14 2.09 -10.55 -13.72
C ARG A 14 2.55 -9.86 -12.43
N PRO A 15 1.81 -9.95 -11.32
CA PRO A 15 2.25 -9.30 -10.10
C PRO A 15 3.63 -9.83 -9.73
N ALA A 16 4.55 -8.94 -9.38
CA ALA A 16 5.82 -9.27 -8.74
C ALA A 16 5.63 -10.23 -7.54
N VAL A 17 4.41 -10.23 -6.99
CA VAL A 17 3.95 -11.06 -5.89
C VAL A 17 2.96 -12.12 -6.37
N THR A 18 3.39 -13.38 -6.39
CA THR A 18 2.52 -14.52 -6.73
C THR A 18 2.21 -15.44 -5.54
N GLY A 19 2.80 -15.20 -4.36
CA GLY A 19 2.70 -16.07 -3.17
C GLY A 19 2.35 -15.34 -1.87
N PRO A 20 2.31 -16.05 -0.73
CA PRO A 20 2.15 -15.42 0.58
C PRO A 20 3.43 -14.64 0.97
N TYR A 21 3.27 -13.37 1.33
CA TYR A 21 4.38 -12.52 1.79
C TYR A 21 4.38 -12.34 3.30
N ARG A 22 5.59 -12.13 3.83
CA ARG A 22 5.79 -11.85 5.25
C ARG A 22 5.52 -10.37 5.49
N LEU A 23 4.56 -10.08 6.35
CA LEU A 23 4.27 -8.73 6.84
C LEU A 23 4.47 -8.70 8.34
N TYR A 24 5.33 -7.79 8.81
CA TYR A 24 5.52 -7.58 10.23
C TYR A 24 4.90 -6.24 10.63
N ILE A 25 4.46 -6.16 11.88
CA ILE A 25 4.00 -4.90 12.46
C ILE A 25 4.87 -4.61 13.66
N ARG A 26 5.48 -3.42 13.67
CA ARG A 26 6.14 -2.85 14.83
C ARG A 26 5.24 -1.77 15.43
N ARG A 27 5.11 -1.75 16.76
CA ARG A 27 4.36 -0.70 17.46
C ARG A 27 5.19 0.58 17.54
N THR A 28 4.55 1.72 17.37
CA THR A 28 5.09 3.05 17.64
C THR A 28 4.19 3.74 18.68
N PRO A 29 4.66 4.79 19.38
CA PRO A 29 3.87 5.46 20.41
C PRO A 29 2.51 6.01 19.91
N THR A 30 2.41 6.32 18.62
CA THR A 30 1.22 6.92 17.99
C THR A 30 0.49 5.98 17.03
N GLY A 31 0.96 4.74 16.86
CA GLY A 31 0.38 3.83 15.87
C GLY A 31 1.25 2.59 15.58
N ALA A 32 1.20 2.11 14.35
CA ALA A 32 1.91 0.92 13.90
C ALA A 32 2.74 1.24 12.65
N MET A 33 3.90 0.60 12.53
CA MET A 33 4.72 0.57 11.33
C MET A 33 4.59 -0.81 10.69
N LEU A 34 4.18 -0.84 9.41
CA LEU A 34 4.09 -2.06 8.62
C LEU A 34 5.42 -2.30 7.91
N ASP A 35 6.03 -3.43 8.20
CA ASP A 35 7.23 -3.91 7.53
C ASP A 35 6.83 -4.67 6.26
N VAL A 36 7.31 -4.13 5.14
CA VAL A 36 7.08 -4.66 3.79
C VAL A 36 8.40 -5.02 3.10
N GLU A 37 9.48 -5.27 3.86
CA GLU A 37 10.82 -5.56 3.30
C GLU A 37 10.76 -6.67 2.25
N HIS A 38 10.11 -7.79 2.58
CA HIS A 38 10.03 -8.94 1.68
C HIS A 38 9.30 -8.61 0.38
N TYR A 39 8.28 -7.75 0.43
CA TYR A 39 7.59 -7.26 -0.76
C TYR A 39 8.53 -6.42 -1.63
N LEU A 40 9.25 -5.48 -1.00
CA LEU A 40 10.19 -4.62 -1.71
C LEU A 40 11.30 -5.44 -2.38
N THR A 41 11.84 -6.45 -1.70
CA THR A 41 12.83 -7.36 -2.29
C THR A 41 12.30 -8.04 -3.55
N ALA A 42 11.06 -8.54 -3.53
CA ALA A 42 10.48 -9.20 -4.70
C ALA A 42 10.20 -8.24 -5.85
N VAL A 43 9.79 -6.99 -5.57
CA VAL A 43 9.66 -5.95 -6.59
C VAL A 43 11.00 -5.67 -7.25
N ILE A 44 12.07 -5.51 -6.46
CA ILE A 44 13.43 -5.27 -6.99
C ILE A 44 13.91 -6.45 -7.84
N GLN A 45 13.70 -7.69 -7.37
CA GLN A 45 14.04 -8.89 -8.14
C GLN A 45 13.25 -8.95 -9.45
N THR A 46 11.95 -8.65 -9.43
CA THR A 46 11.11 -8.63 -10.63
C THR A 46 11.58 -7.58 -11.65
N LEU A 47 12.01 -6.40 -11.17
CA LEU A 47 12.63 -5.39 -12.03
C LEU A 47 13.95 -5.89 -12.63
N ALA A 48 14.80 -6.53 -11.83
CA ALA A 48 16.09 -7.04 -12.28
C ALA A 48 15.97 -8.21 -13.27
N ASP A 49 14.96 -9.07 -13.09
CA ASP A 49 14.75 -10.28 -13.89
C ASP A 49 13.95 -10.00 -15.19
N ASN A 50 13.40 -8.79 -15.37
CA ASN A 50 12.58 -8.43 -16.51
C ASN A 50 13.12 -7.16 -17.21
N SER A 51 13.79 -7.37 -18.35
CA SER A 51 14.37 -6.31 -19.16
C SER A 51 13.36 -5.22 -19.54
N ASP A 52 12.13 -5.58 -19.89
CA ASP A 52 11.13 -4.61 -20.35
C ASP A 52 10.71 -3.66 -19.21
N LEU A 53 10.65 -4.16 -17.97
CA LEU A 53 10.34 -3.34 -16.80
C LEU A 53 11.53 -2.47 -16.38
N LEU A 54 12.75 -2.99 -16.54
CA LEU A 54 13.97 -2.24 -16.30
C LEU A 54 14.12 -1.11 -17.30
N ASP A 55 13.87 -1.36 -18.59
CA ASP A 55 13.89 -0.36 -19.65
C ASP A 55 12.88 0.76 -19.38
N LEU A 56 11.65 0.40 -18.96
CA LEU A 56 10.64 1.38 -18.57
C LEU A 56 11.08 2.22 -17.35
N LEU A 57 11.79 1.63 -16.39
CA LEU A 57 12.35 2.36 -15.25
C LEU A 57 13.47 3.31 -15.69
N MET A 58 14.30 2.91 -16.66
CA MET A 58 15.34 3.76 -17.25
C MET A 58 14.76 4.93 -18.05
N GLU A 59 13.65 4.72 -18.76
CA GLU A 59 12.92 5.77 -19.48
C GLU A 59 12.40 6.86 -18.52
N ILE A 60 11.85 6.45 -17.37
CA ILE A 60 11.44 7.39 -16.30
C ILE A 60 12.63 8.20 -15.77
N GLU A 61 13.78 7.56 -15.60
CA GLU A 61 14.99 8.22 -15.11
C GLU A 61 15.53 9.24 -16.12
N GLU A 62 15.53 8.89 -17.41
CA GLU A 62 15.91 9.79 -18.49
C GLU A 62 14.96 10.99 -18.59
N ASP A 63 13.65 10.75 -18.53
CA ASP A 63 12.64 11.82 -18.54
C ASP A 63 12.86 12.80 -17.38
N ARG A 64 13.12 12.29 -16.17
CA ARG A 64 13.47 13.10 -14.99
C ARG A 64 14.75 13.92 -15.19
N ARG A 65 15.79 13.35 -15.80
CA ARG A 65 17.03 14.07 -16.08
C ARG A 65 16.79 15.20 -17.08
N ASN A 66 16.03 14.93 -18.14
CA ASN A 66 15.71 15.90 -19.18
C ASN A 66 14.84 17.04 -18.62
N ALA A 67 13.83 16.73 -17.82
CA ALA A 67 12.99 17.70 -17.14
C ALA A 67 13.78 18.67 -16.24
N ARG A 68 14.74 18.13 -15.46
CA ARG A 68 15.64 18.94 -14.62
C ARG A 68 16.55 19.85 -15.44
N ALA A 69 17.03 19.38 -16.58
CA ALA A 69 17.94 20.13 -17.44
C ALA A 69 17.25 21.27 -18.22
N HIS A 70 15.97 21.11 -18.60
CA HIS A 70 15.31 22.02 -19.53
C HIS A 70 14.26 22.95 -18.92
N LYS A 71 14.14 23.03 -17.57
CA LYS A 71 13.05 23.79 -16.89
C LYS A 71 11.70 23.52 -17.57
N HIS A 72 11.34 22.25 -17.70
CA HIS A 72 10.04 21.90 -18.27
C HIS A 72 8.91 22.37 -17.34
N ASP A 73 7.82 22.84 -17.96
CA ASP A 73 6.68 23.57 -17.38
C ASP A 73 5.82 22.78 -16.40
N GLY A 74 6.33 21.64 -15.93
CA GLY A 74 5.58 20.64 -15.22
C GLY A 74 4.60 19.94 -16.17
N TRP A 75 4.66 18.60 -16.15
CA TRP A 75 3.48 17.73 -16.15
C TRP A 75 3.27 16.77 -17.33
N GLU A 76 2.62 15.65 -16.95
CA GLU A 76 1.97 14.53 -17.66
C GLU A 76 2.77 13.25 -18.06
N PRO A 77 3.87 13.30 -18.82
CA PRO A 77 4.53 12.09 -19.33
C PRO A 77 5.12 11.19 -18.23
N GLU A 78 5.79 11.79 -17.24
CA GLU A 78 6.42 11.05 -16.15
C GLU A 78 5.39 10.27 -15.32
N GLU A 79 4.28 10.92 -14.94
CA GLU A 79 3.20 10.30 -14.17
C GLU A 79 2.62 9.11 -14.93
N LEU A 80 2.41 9.24 -16.24
CA LEU A 80 1.94 8.16 -17.09
C LEU A 80 2.93 6.98 -17.15
N LEU A 81 4.24 7.24 -17.24
CA LEU A 81 5.27 6.19 -17.24
C LEU A 81 5.33 5.46 -15.89
N VAL A 82 5.24 6.20 -14.78
CA VAL A 82 5.18 5.63 -13.43
C VAL A 82 3.92 4.78 -13.25
N GLU A 83 2.77 5.23 -13.74
CA GLU A 83 1.52 4.46 -13.70
C GLU A 83 1.59 3.17 -14.52
N LYS A 84 2.19 3.23 -15.72
CA LYS A 84 2.45 2.05 -16.55
C LYS A 84 3.34 1.04 -15.81
N LEU A 85 4.43 1.51 -15.21
CA LEU A 85 5.35 0.65 -14.45
C LEU A 85 4.64 0.01 -13.23
N CYS A 86 3.88 0.81 -12.46
CA CYS A 86 3.11 0.32 -11.33
C CYS A 86 2.05 -0.71 -11.74
N THR A 87 1.39 -0.49 -12.88
CA THR A 87 0.38 -1.41 -13.42
C THR A 87 1.01 -2.74 -13.84
N ALA A 88 2.21 -2.69 -14.43
CA ALA A 88 2.93 -3.87 -14.88
C ALA A 88 3.52 -4.68 -13.71
N LEU A 89 4.11 -4.01 -12.71
CA LEU A 89 4.66 -4.65 -11.51
C LEU A 89 3.58 -5.24 -10.60
N GLY A 90 2.42 -4.58 -10.51
CA GLY A 90 1.40 -4.87 -9.52
C GLY A 90 1.78 -4.39 -8.11
N TYR A 91 0.80 -3.82 -7.42
CA TYR A 91 0.97 -3.18 -6.10
C TYR A 91 0.14 -3.87 -4.99
N GLU A 92 -0.40 -5.05 -5.30
CA GLU A 92 -1.33 -5.77 -4.41
C GLU A 92 -0.59 -6.86 -3.63
N LEU A 93 -0.79 -6.88 -2.31
CA LEU A 93 -0.30 -7.93 -1.43
C LEU A 93 -1.45 -8.90 -1.09
N PRO A 94 -1.39 -10.15 -1.54
CA PRO A 94 -2.44 -11.11 -1.26
C PRO A 94 -2.35 -11.58 0.20
N LEU A 95 -3.44 -11.39 0.94
CA LEU A 95 -3.61 -11.88 2.30
C LEU A 95 -4.64 -13.02 2.30
N TYR A 96 -4.24 -14.17 2.83
CA TYR A 96 -5.05 -15.39 2.75
C TYR A 96 -5.57 -15.82 4.13
N GLY A 97 -6.85 -16.20 4.19
CA GLY A 97 -7.47 -16.85 5.35
C GLY A 97 -7.20 -16.12 6.67
N ASP A 98 -6.75 -16.88 7.67
CA ASP A 98 -6.47 -16.39 9.02
C ASP A 98 -5.42 -15.27 9.08
N ALA A 99 -4.58 -15.10 8.05
CA ALA A 99 -3.63 -13.99 8.00
C ALA A 99 -4.34 -12.63 7.97
N VAL A 100 -5.53 -12.56 7.35
CA VAL A 100 -6.36 -11.34 7.34
C VAL A 100 -6.82 -11.00 8.74
N THR A 101 -7.39 -11.98 9.46
CA THR A 101 -7.88 -11.79 10.83
C THR A 101 -6.76 -11.42 11.79
N ARG A 102 -5.63 -12.15 11.73
CA ARG A 102 -4.46 -11.85 12.56
C ARG A 102 -3.89 -10.46 12.31
N LEU A 103 -3.88 -10.01 11.05
CA LEU A 103 -3.44 -8.65 10.71
C LEU A 103 -4.41 -7.62 11.29
N ALA A 104 -5.72 -7.82 11.13
CA ALA A 104 -6.74 -6.94 11.67
C ALA A 104 -6.65 -6.81 13.19
N ASP A 105 -6.47 -7.92 13.91
CA ASP A 105 -6.34 -7.91 15.37
C ASP A 105 -5.08 -7.21 15.84
N ARG A 106 -3.96 -7.41 15.13
CA ARG A 106 -2.71 -6.69 15.42
C ARG A 106 -2.82 -5.19 15.18
N LEU A 107 -3.53 -4.77 14.13
CA LEU A 107 -3.77 -3.34 13.87
C LEU A 107 -4.72 -2.74 14.90
N ARG A 108 -5.81 -3.42 15.27
CA ARG A 108 -6.73 -2.98 16.33
C ARG A 108 -6.04 -2.83 17.68
N ALA A 109 -5.13 -3.74 18.02
CA ALA A 109 -4.38 -3.68 19.28
C ALA A 109 -3.44 -2.47 19.39
N VAL A 110 -3.23 -1.74 18.29
CA VAL A 110 -2.35 -0.58 18.21
C VAL A 110 -3.12 0.71 17.93
N ALA A 111 -4.35 0.61 17.43
CA ALA A 111 -5.24 1.75 17.32
C ALA A 111 -5.56 2.30 18.73
N PRO A 112 -5.62 3.62 18.92
CA PRO A 112 -6.09 4.19 20.17
C PRO A 112 -7.48 3.63 20.48
N ALA A 113 -7.73 3.30 21.75
CA ALA A 113 -9.06 2.89 22.18
C ALA A 113 -10.05 3.95 21.70
N PRO A 114 -11.19 3.57 21.08
CA PRO A 114 -12.19 4.55 20.70
C PRO A 114 -12.48 5.38 21.94
N ALA A 115 -12.33 6.71 21.83
CA ALA A 115 -12.65 7.61 22.92
C ALA A 115 -14.07 7.24 23.35
N ALA A 116 -14.19 6.63 24.52
CA ALA A 116 -15.49 6.32 25.07
C ALA A 116 -16.19 7.66 25.11
N VAL A 117 -17.22 7.81 24.27
CA VAL A 117 -18.13 8.95 24.38
C VAL A 117 -18.78 8.75 25.73
N ILE A 118 -18.19 9.34 26.78
CA ILE A 118 -18.80 9.41 28.10
C ILE A 118 -20.03 10.27 27.85
N PRO A 119 -21.26 9.71 27.90
CA PRO A 119 -22.46 10.52 27.74
C PRO A 119 -22.40 11.57 28.83
N ALA A 120 -22.42 12.85 28.43
CA ALA A 120 -22.32 13.97 29.35
C ALA A 120 -23.22 13.70 30.56
N GLN A 121 -22.59 13.56 31.72
CA GLN A 121 -23.22 13.31 32.99
C GLN A 121 -24.40 14.27 33.12
N ARG A 122 -25.60 13.68 33.08
CA ARG A 122 -26.89 14.32 33.29
C ARG A 122 -26.72 15.41 34.35
N ARG A 123 -26.93 16.68 33.96
CA ARG A 123 -27.12 17.81 34.89
C ARG A 123 -28.38 17.50 35.72
N GLU A 124 -28.26 16.63 36.71
CA GLU A 124 -29.15 16.57 37.86
C GLU A 124 -28.70 17.69 38.80
N GLY A 125 -29.38 18.83 38.64
CA GLY A 125 -29.25 20.00 39.48
C GLY A 125 -30.62 20.66 39.64
N GLY A 126 -31.53 19.94 40.33
CA GLY A 126 -32.62 20.50 41.13
C GLY A 126 -33.78 21.17 40.38
N ALA A 127 -34.88 20.45 40.24
CA ALA A 127 -36.20 21.07 40.37
C ALA A 127 -36.57 21.17 41.87
N ALA A 128 -37.34 22.21 42.20
CA ALA A 128 -38.08 22.48 43.45
C ALA A 128 -37.34 23.16 44.62
N ALA A 129 -37.58 24.47 44.79
CA ALA A 129 -38.48 25.04 45.81
C ALA A 129 -38.55 26.57 45.67
#